data_AF-A0A2I1P901-F1
#
_entry.id   AF-A0A2I1P901-F1
#
_cell.length_a   1.000
_cell.length_b   1.000
_cell.length_c   1.000
_cell.angle_alpha   90.00
_cell.angle_beta   90.00
_cell.angle_gamma   90.00
#
_symmetry.space_group_name_H-M   'P 1'
#
loop_
_entity.id
_entity.type
_entity.pdbx_description
1 polymer ?
#
loop_
_entity_poly.entity_id
_entity_poly.type
_entity_poly.pdbx_seq_one_letter_code
_entity_poly.pdbx_strand_id
1 'polypeptide(L)'
;MRGWLLWARHQELPRCALAAVIATGVMAVLVAAAGLGGSIEVGPLWISNAMSLPLLFAFVNEHDLERIAPRSLLARRGVLVALTTALAGVLAILVFPGDAQALAAWRNAAALMGLGLVSLTVVPRPAVWVLPVVAALGSMLVGWPVEPTLPDGVLGALRAPATLRFEATGEPNLSLLTCVIVWVVGVGSYLSGLTFRRQGARRMPRGSRAGFAGRRTRPGLGAAALTGPLMGVVALSVLWTQLASLPYWGGSPRLLLARDLPAAHFILMGAAAVAGLVTGQARWRAGVVQWEELSTRSRSELIGRAAGRAARIAAIGLLVPIAVLALVATGDLSRHVPAEVALREFAAGWPVACVVVLEGVVLAAVGAVIGWFSGRVWLAPLWLVAVLAVVIATPRPPSQDVDARWEQAYGVESCARSAKVDLRVCAPAPDAGYVPAALRTVEGLYTSSPHPEALPRTVHLVTTGVISSTVGDDGADVHPSIGQSRTRGLTPPGVLQGPSADSLAYTTTAWCRGADLEDVQQLLGLGEGASGTMPATLAALRDCRDRT
;
A
#
# COMPACT_ATOMS: atom_id res chain seq x y z
N MET A 1 -16.06 -43.30 5.91
CA MET A 1 -16.09 -41.91 6.43
C MET A 1 -14.96 -41.59 7.43
N ARG A 2 -14.63 -42.44 8.41
CA ARG A 2 -13.57 -42.17 9.42
C ARG A 2 -12.18 -41.83 8.84
N GLY A 3 -11.77 -42.46 7.74
CA GLY A 3 -10.44 -42.23 7.13
C GLY A 3 -10.27 -40.88 6.43
N TRP A 4 -11.33 -40.32 5.83
CA TRP A 4 -11.26 -39.01 5.17
C TRP A 4 -11.21 -37.87 6.20
N LEU A 5 -12.01 -37.96 7.27
CA LEU A 5 -12.00 -36.98 8.36
C LEU A 5 -10.64 -36.93 9.07
N LEU A 6 -10.00 -38.09 9.27
CA LEU A 6 -8.65 -38.15 9.83
C LEU A 6 -7.61 -37.53 8.88
N TRP A 7 -7.70 -37.80 7.58
CA TRP A 7 -6.83 -37.19 6.57
C TRP A 7 -7.02 -35.67 6.49
N ALA A 8 -8.26 -35.18 6.45
CA ALA A 8 -8.57 -33.75 6.44
C ALA A 8 -8.09 -33.05 7.73
N ARG A 9 -8.25 -33.70 8.90
CA ARG A 9 -7.72 -33.20 10.17
C ARG A 9 -6.19 -33.17 10.17
N HIS A 10 -5.54 -34.16 9.56
CA HIS A 10 -4.08 -34.23 9.44
C HIS A 10 -3.53 -33.11 8.54
N GLN A 11 -4.23 -32.80 7.45
CA GLN A 11 -3.90 -31.66 6.57
C GLN A 11 -4.27 -30.29 7.17
N GLU A 12 -4.81 -30.26 8.40
CA GLU A 12 -5.40 -29.07 9.04
C GLU A 12 -6.49 -28.38 8.20
N LEU A 13 -7.11 -29.08 7.25
CA LEU A 13 -8.08 -28.51 6.30
C LEU A 13 -9.26 -27.82 7.00
N PRO A 14 -9.90 -28.39 8.04
CA PRO A 14 -10.99 -27.70 8.75
C PRO A 14 -10.54 -26.40 9.43
N ARG A 15 -9.30 -26.36 9.94
CA ARG A 15 -8.75 -25.15 10.58
C ARG A 15 -8.43 -24.09 9.54
N CYS A 16 -7.84 -24.49 8.40
CA CYS A 16 -7.55 -23.59 7.29
C CYS A 16 -8.85 -23.03 6.68
N ALA A 17 -9.87 -23.87 6.52
CA ALA A 17 -11.19 -23.47 6.04
C ALA A 17 -11.87 -22.49 6.99
N LEU A 18 -11.90 -22.77 8.30
CA LEU A 18 -12.45 -21.86 9.30
C LEU A 18 -11.70 -20.53 9.33
N ALA A 19 -10.37 -20.56 9.26
CA ALA A 19 -9.56 -19.35 9.20
C ALA A 19 -9.82 -18.53 7.94
N ALA A 20 -10.02 -19.18 6.79
CA ALA A 20 -10.42 -18.52 5.55
C ALA A 20 -11.81 -17.87 5.68
N VAL A 21 -12.80 -18.58 6.24
CA VAL A 21 -14.15 -18.04 6.48
C VAL A 21 -14.08 -16.79 7.37
N ILE A 22 -13.38 -16.86 8.50
CA ILE A 22 -13.25 -15.74 9.43
C ILE A 22 -12.52 -14.55 8.78
N ALA A 23 -11.37 -14.80 8.14
CA ALA A 23 -10.59 -13.74 7.49
C ALA A 23 -11.38 -13.06 6.37
N THR A 24 -12.12 -13.85 5.59
CA THR A 24 -12.98 -13.35 4.51
C THR A 24 -14.13 -12.52 5.05
N GLY A 25 -14.83 -13.01 6.08
CA GLY A 25 -15.96 -12.28 6.68
C GLY A 25 -15.52 -10.95 7.30
N VAL A 26 -14.38 -10.94 8.01
CA VAL A 26 -13.80 -9.71 8.56
C VAL A 26 -13.46 -8.72 7.45
N MET A 27 -12.77 -9.16 6.39
CA MET A 27 -12.43 -8.27 5.27
C MET A 27 -13.65 -7.79 4.49
N ALA A 28 -14.69 -8.62 4.33
CA ALA A 28 -15.93 -8.22 3.67
C ALA A 28 -16.64 -7.09 4.43
N VAL A 29 -16.76 -7.21 5.76
CA VAL A 29 -17.35 -6.16 6.61
C VAL A 29 -16.56 -4.85 6.49
N LEU A 30 -15.24 -4.93 6.41
CA LEU A 30 -14.38 -3.74 6.32
C LEU A 30 -14.39 -3.07 4.96
N VAL A 31 -14.38 -3.86 3.89
CA VAL A 31 -14.56 -3.34 2.53
C VAL A 31 -15.94 -2.67 2.41
N ALA A 32 -16.99 -3.26 3.00
CA ALA A 32 -18.32 -2.65 3.05
C ALA A 32 -18.34 -1.36 3.87
N ALA A 33 -17.70 -1.35 5.06
CA ALA A 33 -17.64 -0.17 5.93
C ALA A 33 -16.86 0.99 5.30
N ALA A 34 -15.72 0.70 4.67
CA ALA A 34 -14.94 1.71 3.94
C ALA A 34 -15.62 2.14 2.63
N GLY A 35 -16.54 1.33 2.09
CA GLY A 35 -17.34 1.63 0.91
C GLY A 35 -18.46 2.66 1.12
N LEU A 36 -18.77 3.01 2.37
CA LEU A 36 -19.78 4.02 2.71
C LEU A 36 -19.38 5.45 2.28
N GLY A 37 -18.15 5.65 1.82
CA GLY A 37 -17.66 6.90 1.21
C GLY A 37 -17.36 6.82 -0.29
N GLY A 38 -17.71 5.73 -0.97
CA GLY A 38 -17.43 5.47 -2.40
C GLY A 38 -17.01 4.01 -2.68
N SER A 39 -16.98 3.58 -3.94
CA SER A 39 -16.54 2.22 -4.28
C SER A 39 -15.03 2.04 -4.06
N ILE A 40 -14.64 0.98 -3.34
CA ILE A 40 -13.22 0.62 -3.20
C ILE A 40 -12.84 -0.25 -4.39
N GLU A 41 -12.14 0.31 -5.37
CA GLU A 41 -11.67 -0.38 -6.58
C GLU A 41 -10.85 -1.67 -6.29
N VAL A 42 -10.33 -1.82 -5.07
CA VAL A 42 -9.44 -2.91 -4.63
C VAL A 42 -10.17 -3.97 -3.77
N GLY A 43 -11.47 -3.79 -3.49
CA GLY A 43 -12.25 -4.64 -2.59
C GLY A 43 -12.14 -6.15 -2.91
N PRO A 44 -12.39 -6.59 -4.15
CA PRO A 44 -12.30 -8.00 -4.53
C PRO A 44 -10.92 -8.61 -4.29
N LEU A 45 -9.84 -7.86 -4.54
CA LEU A 45 -8.46 -8.35 -4.32
C LEU A 45 -8.15 -8.57 -2.84
N TRP A 46 -8.61 -7.68 -1.96
CA TRP A 46 -8.46 -7.82 -0.51
C TRP A 46 -9.15 -9.08 0.00
N ILE A 47 -10.39 -9.30 -0.45
CA ILE A 47 -11.20 -10.46 -0.12
C ILE A 47 -10.52 -11.75 -0.63
N SER A 48 -10.05 -11.77 -1.88
CA SER A 48 -9.30 -12.92 -2.43
C SER A 48 -8.05 -13.27 -1.65
N ASN A 49 -7.32 -12.27 -1.16
CA ASN A 49 -6.11 -12.49 -0.37
C ASN A 49 -6.44 -13.11 0.99
N ALA A 50 -7.46 -12.59 1.68
CA ALA A 50 -7.96 -13.14 2.94
C ALA A 50 -8.49 -14.57 2.82
N MET A 51 -9.08 -14.91 1.66
CA MET A 51 -9.57 -16.26 1.35
C MET A 51 -8.43 -17.23 1.04
N SER A 52 -7.50 -16.85 0.16
CA SER A 52 -6.51 -17.78 -0.41
C SER A 52 -5.35 -18.10 0.53
N LEU A 53 -4.88 -17.13 1.32
CA LEU A 53 -3.70 -17.32 2.18
C LEU A 53 -3.89 -18.43 3.22
N PRO A 54 -5.00 -18.52 3.96
CA PRO A 54 -5.21 -19.61 4.91
C PRO A 54 -5.37 -20.96 4.22
N LEU A 55 -6.05 -21.01 3.06
CA LEU A 55 -6.25 -22.23 2.29
C LEU A 55 -4.94 -22.82 1.74
N LEU A 56 -3.98 -21.97 1.38
CA LEU A 56 -2.68 -22.40 0.88
C LEU A 56 -1.91 -23.31 1.86
N PHE A 57 -2.14 -23.18 3.15
CA PHE A 57 -1.46 -24.02 4.15
C PHE A 57 -1.97 -25.44 4.22
N ALA A 58 -3.15 -25.72 3.67
CA ALA A 58 -3.60 -27.10 3.51
C ALA A 58 -2.63 -27.90 2.63
N PHE A 59 -1.88 -27.25 1.73
CA PHE A 59 -0.93 -27.91 0.82
C PHE A 59 0.47 -28.15 1.41
N VAL A 60 0.76 -27.59 2.59
CA VAL A 60 2.11 -27.60 3.20
C VAL A 60 2.40 -28.86 4.00
N ASN A 61 1.37 -29.52 4.51
CA ASN A 61 1.47 -30.56 5.54
C ASN A 61 1.70 -31.99 5.00
N GLU A 62 2.13 -32.13 3.74
CA GLU A 62 2.37 -33.44 3.14
C GLU A 62 3.57 -34.18 3.78
N HIS A 63 3.30 -35.22 4.57
CA HIS A 63 4.31 -35.99 5.31
C HIS A 63 4.87 -37.16 4.47
N ASP A 64 6.10 -37.61 4.78
CA ASP A 64 6.76 -38.72 4.06
C ASP A 64 5.97 -40.03 4.13
N LEU A 65 5.17 -40.25 5.19
CA LEU A 65 4.27 -41.39 5.32
C LEU A 65 3.12 -41.37 4.30
N GLU A 66 2.68 -40.18 3.85
CA GLU A 66 1.62 -40.06 2.86
C GLU A 66 2.09 -40.44 1.45
N ARG A 67 3.40 -40.29 1.17
CA ARG A 67 4.05 -40.71 -0.07
C ARG A 67 4.16 -42.22 -0.20
N ILE A 68 4.18 -42.93 0.92
CA ILE A 68 4.34 -44.39 1.00
C ILE A 68 2.97 -45.10 1.12
N ALA A 69 1.89 -44.34 1.35
CA ALA A 69 0.55 -44.92 1.45
C ALA A 69 0.10 -45.56 0.11
N PRO A 70 -0.62 -46.69 0.16
CA PRO A 70 -0.99 -47.48 -1.04
C PRO A 70 -2.03 -46.79 -1.95
N ARG A 71 -2.54 -45.61 -1.56
CA ARG A 71 -3.53 -44.85 -2.35
C ARG A 71 -2.85 -43.80 -3.20
N SER A 72 -3.39 -43.57 -4.41
CA SER A 72 -2.83 -42.61 -5.36
C SER A 72 -2.67 -41.23 -4.72
N LEU A 73 -1.43 -40.72 -4.75
CA LEU A 73 -1.06 -39.41 -4.23
C LEU A 73 -1.71 -38.30 -5.06
N LEU A 74 -1.74 -38.50 -6.39
CA LEU A 74 -2.32 -37.57 -7.35
C LEU A 74 -3.80 -37.33 -7.10
N ALA A 75 -4.59 -38.38 -6.83
CA ALA A 75 -6.01 -38.22 -6.53
C ALA A 75 -6.24 -37.44 -5.22
N ARG A 76 -5.43 -37.69 -4.18
CA ARG A 76 -5.53 -36.97 -2.90
C ARG A 76 -5.17 -35.48 -3.04
N ARG A 77 -4.08 -35.18 -3.75
CA ARG A 77 -3.70 -33.78 -4.07
C ARG A 77 -4.76 -33.10 -4.93
N GLY A 78 -5.33 -33.81 -5.90
CA GLY A 78 -6.43 -33.32 -6.74
C GLY A 78 -7.69 -32.99 -5.94
N VAL A 79 -8.11 -33.88 -5.03
CA VAL A 79 -9.23 -33.63 -4.12
C VAL A 79 -8.99 -32.41 -3.24
N LEU A 80 -7.77 -32.25 -2.72
CA LEU A 80 -7.42 -31.09 -1.90
C LEU A 80 -7.56 -29.78 -2.68
N VAL A 81 -6.99 -29.73 -3.90
CA VAL A 81 -7.12 -28.57 -4.80
C VAL A 81 -8.58 -28.28 -5.13
N ALA A 82 -9.36 -29.31 -5.47
CA ALA A 82 -10.77 -29.14 -5.81
C ALA A 82 -11.57 -28.55 -4.64
N LEU A 83 -11.35 -29.07 -3.42
CA LEU A 83 -12.04 -28.59 -2.22
C LEU A 83 -11.68 -27.14 -1.87
N THR A 84 -10.40 -26.77 -1.92
CA THR A 84 -9.98 -25.39 -1.61
C THR A 84 -10.48 -24.40 -2.67
N THR A 85 -10.44 -24.77 -3.95
CA THR A 85 -10.94 -23.90 -5.03
C THR A 85 -12.45 -23.76 -4.99
N ALA A 86 -13.18 -24.84 -4.67
CA ALA A 86 -14.63 -24.79 -4.48
C ALA A 86 -15.01 -23.94 -3.26
N LEU A 87 -14.30 -24.09 -2.14
CA LEU A 87 -14.53 -23.28 -0.95
C LEU A 87 -14.27 -21.78 -1.22
N ALA A 88 -13.22 -21.45 -1.97
CA ALA A 88 -12.98 -20.09 -2.42
C ALA A 88 -14.15 -19.56 -3.29
N GLY A 89 -14.68 -20.38 -4.21
CA GLY A 89 -15.84 -20.00 -5.02
C GLY A 89 -17.09 -19.72 -4.17
N VAL A 90 -17.40 -20.61 -3.22
CA VAL A 90 -18.53 -20.44 -2.29
C VAL A 90 -18.37 -19.16 -1.48
N LEU A 91 -17.20 -18.92 -0.90
CA LEU A 91 -16.93 -17.70 -0.15
C LEU A 91 -17.06 -16.43 -1.02
N ALA A 92 -16.65 -16.47 -2.28
CA ALA A 92 -16.74 -15.32 -3.18
C ALA A 92 -18.19 -14.97 -3.51
N ILE A 93 -19.03 -15.98 -3.76
CA ILE A 93 -20.47 -15.82 -3.99
C ILE A 93 -21.17 -15.28 -2.74
N LEU A 94 -20.77 -15.75 -1.55
CA LEU A 94 -21.36 -15.28 -0.29
C LEU A 94 -21.04 -13.82 0.02
N VAL A 95 -19.86 -13.34 -0.36
CA VAL A 95 -19.45 -11.94 -0.15
C VAL A 95 -20.05 -11.00 -1.21
N PHE A 96 -20.18 -11.47 -2.45
CA PHE A 96 -20.67 -10.69 -3.59
C PHE A 96 -21.86 -11.38 -4.28
N PRO A 97 -23.03 -11.46 -3.62
CA PRO A 97 -24.16 -12.19 -4.17
C PRO A 97 -24.71 -11.49 -5.43
N GLY A 98 -24.63 -12.17 -6.58
CA GLY A 98 -25.17 -11.68 -7.86
C GLY A 98 -24.32 -10.62 -8.58
N ASP A 99 -23.13 -10.29 -8.07
CA ASP A 99 -22.22 -9.29 -8.65
C ASP A 99 -21.06 -9.96 -9.41
N ALA A 100 -20.64 -9.35 -10.53
CA ALA A 100 -19.44 -9.73 -11.28
C ALA A 100 -18.16 -9.69 -10.41
N GLN A 101 -18.16 -8.94 -9.31
CA GLN A 101 -17.11 -8.93 -8.29
C GLN A 101 -16.88 -10.32 -7.66
N ALA A 102 -17.89 -11.19 -7.58
CA ALA A 102 -17.72 -12.57 -7.13
C ALA A 102 -16.76 -13.35 -8.03
N LEU A 103 -16.91 -13.19 -9.35
CA LEU A 103 -16.04 -13.84 -10.32
C LEU A 103 -14.62 -13.28 -10.25
N ALA A 104 -14.46 -11.96 -10.07
CA ALA A 104 -13.16 -11.34 -9.86
C ALA A 104 -12.47 -11.87 -8.59
N ALA A 105 -13.22 -11.93 -7.48
CA ALA A 105 -12.71 -12.43 -6.22
C ALA A 105 -12.29 -13.92 -6.30
N TRP A 106 -13.09 -14.75 -6.97
CA TRP A 106 -12.77 -16.17 -7.17
C TRP A 106 -11.57 -16.38 -8.10
N ARG A 107 -11.54 -15.68 -9.26
CA ARG A 107 -10.42 -15.67 -10.21
C ARG A 107 -9.12 -15.31 -9.50
N ASN A 108 -9.12 -14.22 -8.74
CA ASN A 108 -7.96 -13.73 -8.01
C ASN A 108 -7.52 -14.73 -6.93
N ALA A 109 -8.46 -15.31 -6.17
CA ALA A 109 -8.14 -16.32 -5.17
C ALA A 109 -7.51 -17.57 -5.80
N ALA A 110 -8.01 -18.01 -6.96
CA ALA A 110 -7.40 -19.09 -7.73
C ALA A 110 -5.99 -18.73 -8.20
N ALA A 111 -5.77 -17.55 -8.78
CA ALA A 111 -4.44 -17.11 -9.20
C ALA A 111 -3.44 -17.04 -8.04
N LEU A 112 -3.84 -16.48 -6.89
CA LEU A 112 -3.02 -16.39 -5.68
C LEU A 112 -2.69 -17.79 -5.12
N MET A 113 -3.67 -18.70 -5.10
CA MET A 113 -3.40 -20.11 -4.76
C MET A 113 -2.42 -20.74 -5.76
N GLY A 114 -2.58 -20.47 -7.05
CA GLY A 114 -1.67 -20.90 -8.11
C GLY A 114 -0.22 -20.45 -7.86
N LEU A 115 -0.02 -19.15 -7.61
CA LEU A 115 1.28 -18.59 -7.25
C LEU A 115 1.86 -19.25 -6.00
N GLY A 116 1.04 -19.47 -4.97
CA GLY A 116 1.48 -20.18 -3.77
C GLY A 116 1.97 -21.59 -4.09
N LEU A 117 1.22 -22.35 -4.90
CA LEU A 117 1.61 -23.69 -5.32
C LEU A 117 2.89 -23.70 -6.17
N VAL A 118 3.03 -22.78 -7.14
CA VAL A 118 4.27 -22.61 -7.92
C VAL A 118 5.44 -22.30 -6.98
N SER A 119 5.23 -21.49 -5.95
CA SER A 119 6.31 -21.11 -5.03
C SER A 119 6.91 -22.32 -4.31
N LEU A 120 6.15 -23.41 -4.09
CA LEU A 120 6.66 -24.65 -3.48
C LEU A 120 7.76 -25.33 -4.30
N THR A 121 7.87 -24.99 -5.59
CA THR A 121 8.92 -25.53 -6.48
C THR A 121 10.30 -24.91 -6.17
N VAL A 122 10.33 -23.66 -5.66
CA VAL A 122 11.55 -22.86 -5.46
C VAL A 122 11.80 -22.55 -3.97
N VAL A 123 10.74 -22.27 -3.21
CA VAL A 123 10.75 -21.76 -1.84
C VAL A 123 10.43 -22.89 -0.86
N PRO A 124 11.01 -22.92 0.36
CA PRO A 124 10.62 -23.88 1.39
C PRO A 124 9.11 -23.81 1.69
N ARG A 125 8.47 -24.97 1.86
CA ARG A 125 7.03 -25.11 2.13
C ARG A 125 6.41 -24.11 3.12
N PRO A 126 7.02 -23.77 4.27
CA PRO A 126 6.47 -22.77 5.18
C PRO A 126 6.31 -21.35 4.58
N ALA A 127 7.00 -21.04 3.48
CA ALA A 127 6.95 -19.76 2.80
C ALA A 127 6.08 -19.79 1.52
N VAL A 128 5.14 -20.75 1.42
CA VAL A 128 4.13 -20.84 0.35
C VAL A 128 3.32 -19.55 0.14
N TRP A 129 3.22 -18.73 1.18
CA TRP A 129 2.45 -17.49 1.20
C TRP A 129 3.22 -16.28 0.66
N VAL A 130 4.54 -16.36 0.51
CA VAL A 130 5.37 -15.18 0.16
C VAL A 130 5.04 -14.66 -1.24
N LEU A 131 5.06 -15.53 -2.25
CA LEU A 131 4.78 -15.14 -3.64
C LEU A 131 3.37 -14.55 -3.83
N PRO A 132 2.28 -15.15 -3.31
CA PRO A 132 0.96 -14.55 -3.44
C PRO A 132 0.81 -13.23 -2.68
N VAL A 133 1.42 -13.08 -1.49
CA VAL A 133 1.40 -11.78 -0.78
C VAL A 133 2.15 -10.71 -1.58
N VAL A 134 3.32 -11.03 -2.13
CA VAL A 134 4.09 -10.09 -2.97
C VAL A 134 3.29 -9.70 -4.21
N ALA A 135 2.62 -10.64 -4.87
CA ALA A 135 1.79 -10.34 -6.04
C ALA A 135 0.56 -9.49 -5.69
N ALA A 136 -0.12 -9.79 -4.57
CA ALA A 136 -1.25 -9.00 -4.10
C ALA A 136 -0.82 -7.56 -3.73
N LEU A 137 0.25 -7.41 -2.94
CA LEU A 137 0.77 -6.09 -2.58
C LEU A 137 1.31 -5.33 -3.80
N GLY A 138 2.03 -6.00 -4.69
CA GLY A 138 2.52 -5.41 -5.95
C GLY A 138 1.37 -4.87 -6.80
N SER A 139 0.31 -5.65 -6.95
CA SER A 139 -0.90 -5.22 -7.67
C SER A 139 -1.61 -4.06 -6.97
N MET A 140 -1.54 -3.98 -5.63
CA MET A 140 -2.14 -2.89 -4.87
C MET A 140 -1.42 -1.54 -5.04
N LEU A 141 -0.16 -1.56 -5.49
CA LEU A 141 0.69 -0.37 -5.60
C LEU A 141 0.52 0.37 -6.92
N VAL A 142 -0.10 -0.24 -7.94
CA VAL A 142 -0.25 0.35 -9.28
C VAL A 142 -1.71 0.69 -9.52
N GLY A 143 -2.06 1.97 -9.62
CA GLY A 143 -3.42 2.43 -9.90
C GLY A 143 -3.99 1.79 -11.16
N TRP A 144 -5.30 1.52 -11.17
CA TRP A 144 -5.95 1.01 -12.38
C TRP A 144 -6.08 2.16 -13.40
N PRO A 145 -5.59 2.02 -14.64
CA PRO A 145 -5.65 3.10 -15.62
C PRO A 145 -7.09 3.37 -16.05
N VAL A 146 -7.38 4.64 -16.35
CA VAL A 146 -8.69 5.09 -16.85
C VAL A 146 -9.00 4.49 -18.23
N GLU A 147 -7.98 4.40 -19.08
CA GLU A 147 -8.04 3.76 -20.39
C GLU A 147 -7.19 2.48 -20.38
N PRO A 148 -7.77 1.34 -19.96
CA PRO A 148 -7.03 0.10 -19.85
C PRO A 148 -6.72 -0.49 -21.23
N THR A 149 -5.48 -0.91 -21.37
CA THR A 149 -4.96 -1.57 -22.57
C THR A 149 -4.76 -3.08 -22.33
N LEU A 150 -4.58 -3.83 -23.41
CA LEU A 150 -4.29 -5.26 -23.41
C LEU A 150 -3.16 -5.67 -22.42
N PRO A 151 -1.99 -4.99 -22.31
CA PRO A 151 -0.97 -5.31 -21.31
C PRO A 151 -1.44 -5.06 -19.86
N ASP A 152 -2.35 -4.12 -19.61
CA ASP A 152 -2.92 -3.89 -18.28
C ASP A 152 -3.78 -5.08 -17.82
N GLY A 153 -4.43 -5.77 -18.76
CA GLY A 153 -5.12 -7.03 -18.51
C GLY A 153 -4.21 -8.19 -18.10
N VAL A 154 -2.91 -8.13 -18.43
CA VAL A 154 -1.90 -9.15 -18.08
C VAL A 154 -1.15 -8.77 -16.81
N LEU A 155 -0.58 -7.56 -16.76
CA LEU A 155 0.23 -7.08 -15.63
C LEU A 155 -0.63 -6.68 -14.43
N GLY A 156 -1.81 -6.10 -14.69
CA GLY A 156 -2.81 -5.73 -13.70
C GLY A 156 -3.92 -6.77 -13.51
N ALA A 157 -3.72 -8.03 -13.95
CA ALA A 157 -4.77 -9.06 -13.98
C ALA A 157 -5.52 -9.24 -12.64
N LEU A 158 -4.84 -9.03 -11.50
CA LEU A 158 -5.44 -9.13 -10.16
C LEU A 158 -6.38 -7.97 -9.80
N ARG A 159 -6.27 -6.82 -10.47
CA ARG A 159 -7.15 -5.65 -10.29
C ARG A 159 -8.19 -5.50 -11.38
N ALA A 160 -7.94 -6.08 -12.56
CA ALA A 160 -8.85 -5.98 -13.68
C ALA A 160 -10.27 -6.47 -13.33
N PRO A 161 -11.33 -5.82 -13.85
CA PRO A 161 -12.68 -6.35 -13.74
C PRO A 161 -12.75 -7.76 -14.35
N ALA A 162 -13.66 -8.60 -13.88
CA ALA A 162 -13.80 -9.97 -14.38
C ALA A 162 -14.72 -10.03 -15.62
N THR A 163 -14.46 -9.18 -16.60
CA THR A 163 -15.18 -9.11 -17.87
C THR A 163 -14.35 -9.74 -18.99
N LEU A 164 -14.99 -10.12 -20.10
CA LEU A 164 -14.29 -10.62 -21.29
C LEU A 164 -13.69 -9.50 -22.14
N ARG A 165 -14.23 -8.28 -22.03
CA ARG A 165 -13.75 -7.07 -22.70
C ARG A 165 -13.79 -5.89 -21.73
N PHE A 166 -12.89 -4.92 -21.89
CA PHE A 166 -12.95 -3.67 -21.14
C PHE A 166 -14.09 -2.81 -21.68
N GLU A 167 -14.94 -2.29 -20.80
CA GLU A 167 -16.09 -1.48 -21.19
C GLU A 167 -15.68 -0.11 -21.76
N ALA A 168 -14.59 0.47 -21.24
CA ALA A 168 -14.09 1.77 -21.67
C ALA A 168 -13.47 1.77 -23.08
N THR A 169 -12.75 0.71 -23.45
CA THR A 169 -11.96 0.66 -24.69
C THR A 169 -12.44 -0.40 -25.69
N GLY A 170 -13.30 -1.33 -25.28
CA GLY A 170 -13.75 -2.46 -26.09
C GLY A 170 -12.68 -3.55 -26.33
N GLU A 171 -11.47 -3.35 -25.79
CA GLU A 171 -10.35 -4.29 -25.92
C GLU A 171 -10.59 -5.61 -25.16
N PRO A 172 -10.01 -6.74 -25.61
CA PRO A 172 -10.12 -8.01 -24.92
C PRO A 172 -9.41 -7.97 -23.56
N ASN A 173 -10.13 -8.38 -22.52
CA ASN A 173 -9.59 -8.42 -21.16
C ASN A 173 -8.95 -9.79 -20.88
N LEU A 174 -7.62 -9.82 -20.88
CA LEU A 174 -6.84 -11.06 -20.66
C LEU A 174 -6.70 -11.48 -19.20
N SER A 175 -7.31 -10.78 -18.25
CA SER A 175 -7.12 -11.06 -16.82
C SER A 175 -7.62 -12.45 -16.40
N LEU A 176 -8.79 -12.87 -16.91
CA LEU A 176 -9.33 -14.22 -16.68
C LEU A 176 -8.37 -15.29 -17.19
N LEU A 177 -7.88 -15.13 -18.42
CA LEU A 177 -6.95 -16.07 -19.04
C LEU A 177 -5.63 -16.14 -18.26
N THR A 178 -5.05 -14.98 -17.94
CA THR A 178 -3.80 -14.87 -17.18
C THR A 178 -3.91 -15.57 -15.82
N CYS A 179 -4.97 -15.27 -15.06
CA CYS A 179 -5.20 -15.88 -13.76
C CYS A 179 -5.44 -17.40 -13.83
N VAL A 180 -6.19 -17.87 -14.84
CA VAL A 180 -6.41 -19.31 -15.07
C VAL A 180 -5.11 -20.02 -15.42
N ILE A 181 -4.28 -19.45 -16.30
CA ILE A 181 -2.96 -20.02 -16.64
C ILE A 181 -2.09 -20.13 -15.39
N VAL A 182 -2.00 -19.08 -14.58
CA VAL A 182 -1.24 -19.07 -13.33
C VAL A 182 -1.73 -20.17 -12.37
N TRP A 183 -3.06 -20.33 -12.23
CA TRP A 183 -3.64 -21.39 -11.42
C TRP A 183 -3.32 -22.79 -11.96
N VAL A 184 -3.50 -23.03 -13.27
CA VAL A 184 -3.22 -24.33 -13.91
C VAL A 184 -1.75 -24.70 -13.77
N VAL A 185 -0.83 -23.76 -13.98
CA VAL A 185 0.62 -23.99 -13.80
C VAL A 185 0.92 -24.34 -12.33
N GLY A 186 0.33 -23.62 -11.38
CA GLY A 186 0.46 -23.91 -9.95
C GLY A 186 -0.05 -25.30 -9.57
N VAL A 187 -1.26 -25.64 -9.97
CA VAL A 187 -1.86 -26.96 -9.74
C VAL A 187 -1.02 -28.05 -10.39
N GLY A 188 -0.61 -27.87 -11.65
CA GLY A 188 0.26 -28.82 -12.36
C GLY A 188 1.57 -29.07 -11.63
N SER A 189 2.22 -28.01 -11.14
CA SER A 189 3.46 -28.11 -10.36
C SER A 189 3.28 -28.88 -9.04
N TYR A 190 2.15 -28.65 -8.35
CA TYR A 190 1.83 -29.33 -7.10
C TYR A 190 1.45 -30.80 -7.31
N LEU A 191 0.62 -31.10 -8.32
CA LEU A 191 0.22 -32.47 -8.63
C LEU A 191 1.42 -33.34 -9.05
N SER A 192 2.31 -32.80 -9.87
CA SER A 192 3.53 -33.48 -10.32
C SER A 192 4.60 -33.59 -9.22
N GLY A 193 4.53 -32.78 -8.16
CA GLY A 193 5.54 -32.77 -7.09
C GLY A 193 6.89 -32.22 -7.54
N LEU A 194 6.91 -31.38 -8.58
CA LEU A 194 8.12 -30.73 -9.07
C LEU A 194 8.79 -29.92 -7.96
N THR A 195 10.05 -30.22 -7.69
CA THR A 195 10.87 -29.42 -6.75
C THR A 195 12.24 -29.21 -7.38
N PHE A 196 12.61 -27.94 -7.65
CA PHE A 196 13.92 -27.58 -8.22
C PHE A 196 15.01 -27.49 -7.15
N ARG A 197 14.71 -27.87 -5.92
CA ARG A 197 15.64 -27.78 -4.79
C ARG A 197 16.77 -28.78 -4.99
N ARG A 198 18.02 -28.29 -5.13
CA ARG A 198 19.23 -29.11 -4.98
C ARG A 198 19.09 -29.88 -3.66
N GLN A 199 18.98 -31.22 -3.72
CA GLN A 199 18.99 -32.09 -2.55
C GLN A 199 20.38 -32.02 -1.88
N GLY A 200 20.64 -30.94 -1.14
CA GLY A 200 21.79 -30.78 -0.25
C GLY A 200 21.64 -31.55 1.06
N ALA A 201 20.92 -32.67 1.06
CA ALA A 201 20.80 -33.57 2.19
C ALA A 201 21.16 -34.98 1.70
N ARG A 202 22.46 -35.29 1.71
CA ARG A 202 22.92 -36.68 1.76
C ARG A 202 22.08 -37.39 2.83
N ARG A 203 21.46 -38.51 2.44
CA ARG A 203 21.00 -39.55 3.37
C ARG A 203 22.12 -39.75 4.39
N MET A 204 21.92 -39.31 5.64
CA MET A 204 22.74 -39.83 6.73
C MET A 204 22.29 -41.28 6.93
N PRO A 205 23.18 -42.26 6.75
CA PRO A 205 22.87 -43.63 7.13
C PRO A 205 22.54 -43.64 8.62
N ARG A 206 21.47 -44.35 9.00
CA ARG A 206 21.26 -44.75 10.39
C ARG A 206 22.40 -45.67 10.79
N GLY A 207 23.46 -45.10 11.34
CA GLY A 207 24.61 -45.86 11.85
C GLY A 207 25.75 -44.90 12.22
N SER A 208 26.30 -45.07 13.43
CA SER A 208 27.38 -44.27 14.05
C SER A 208 26.98 -42.89 14.62
N ARG A 209 26.34 -42.92 15.80
CA ARG A 209 26.45 -41.82 16.78
C ARG A 209 27.82 -41.89 17.43
N ALA A 210 28.78 -41.10 16.94
CA ALA A 210 29.95 -40.57 17.65
C ALA A 210 30.97 -40.13 16.59
N GLY A 211 31.27 -38.82 16.48
CA GLY A 211 32.44 -38.39 15.71
C GLY A 211 32.31 -37.11 14.88
N PHE A 212 31.10 -36.57 14.66
CA PHE A 212 30.93 -35.31 13.91
C PHE A 212 30.23 -34.21 14.72
N ALA A 213 30.66 -34.04 15.98
CA ALA A 213 30.30 -32.89 16.82
C ALA A 213 31.18 -31.64 16.53
N GLY A 214 31.73 -31.52 15.33
CA GLY A 214 32.59 -30.40 14.93
C GLY A 214 32.07 -29.68 13.69
N ARG A 215 31.81 -28.37 13.81
CA ARG A 215 31.73 -27.39 12.71
C ARG A 215 30.49 -27.38 11.80
N ARG A 216 29.29 -27.41 12.37
CA ARG A 216 28.23 -26.48 11.90
C ARG A 216 27.64 -25.79 13.11
N THR A 217 28.18 -24.62 13.42
CA THR A 217 27.60 -23.65 14.35
C THR A 217 26.13 -23.49 13.99
N ARG A 218 25.24 -24.10 14.80
CA ARG A 218 23.81 -23.84 14.71
C ARG A 218 23.64 -22.32 14.78
N PRO A 219 22.93 -21.69 13.83
CA PRO A 219 22.70 -20.25 13.89
C PRO A 219 22.11 -19.94 15.27
N GLY A 220 22.79 -19.10 16.04
CA GLY A 220 22.33 -18.70 17.37
C GLY A 220 20.93 -18.06 17.30
N LEU A 221 20.28 -17.91 18.45
CA LEU A 221 18.95 -17.31 18.59
C LEU A 221 18.77 -15.96 17.85
N GLY A 222 19.85 -15.22 17.58
CA GLY A 222 19.84 -14.00 16.79
C GLY A 222 19.62 -14.22 15.28
N ALA A 223 20.21 -15.29 14.71
CA ALA A 223 20.04 -15.64 13.31
C ALA A 223 18.69 -16.34 13.06
N ALA A 224 18.20 -17.16 14.01
CA ALA A 224 16.86 -17.76 13.91
C ALA A 224 15.71 -16.73 14.03
N ALA A 225 15.99 -15.58 14.65
CA ALA A 225 15.06 -14.46 14.76
C ALA A 225 14.97 -13.61 13.49
N LEU A 226 15.84 -13.83 12.50
CA LEU A 226 15.80 -13.10 11.22
C LEU A 226 15.86 -11.56 11.41
N THR A 227 16.54 -11.11 12.46
CA THR A 227 16.56 -9.69 12.90
C THR A 227 16.93 -8.72 11.78
N GLY A 228 18.06 -8.96 11.11
CA GLY A 228 18.53 -8.15 9.97
C GLY A 228 17.56 -8.14 8.78
N PRO A 229 17.19 -9.31 8.22
CA PRO A 229 16.29 -9.33 7.07
C PRO A 229 14.90 -8.77 7.38
N LEU A 230 14.34 -8.99 8.58
CA LEU A 230 13.06 -8.39 8.96
C LEU A 230 13.14 -6.87 9.08
N MET A 231 14.21 -6.36 9.68
CA MET A 231 14.46 -4.92 9.74
C MET A 231 14.61 -4.33 8.33
N GLY A 232 15.31 -5.03 7.43
CA GLY A 232 15.44 -4.65 6.03
C GLY A 232 14.10 -4.63 5.29
N VAL A 233 13.21 -5.60 5.53
CA VAL A 233 11.87 -5.63 4.92
C VAL A 233 11.01 -4.46 5.41
N VAL A 234 11.01 -4.18 6.72
CA VAL A 234 10.29 -3.03 7.27
C VAL A 234 10.85 -1.73 6.71
N ALA A 235 12.17 -1.57 6.68
CA ALA A 235 12.80 -0.36 6.15
C ALA A 235 12.54 -0.17 4.65
N LEU A 236 12.61 -1.25 3.87
CA LEU A 236 12.29 -1.23 2.44
C LEU A 236 10.82 -0.86 2.22
N SER A 237 9.89 -1.31 3.06
CA SER A 237 8.48 -0.93 2.96
C SER A 237 8.26 0.58 3.18
N VAL A 238 8.99 1.18 4.12
CA VAL A 238 8.98 2.64 4.32
C VAL A 238 9.57 3.35 3.11
N LEU A 239 10.81 3.01 2.73
CA LEU A 239 11.49 3.67 1.61
C LEU A 239 10.67 3.56 0.33
N TRP A 240 10.15 2.38 0.03
CA TRP A 240 9.33 2.17 -1.16
C TRP A 240 8.06 3.02 -1.15
N THR A 241 7.28 3.01 -0.06
CA THR A 241 6.01 3.76 0.02
C THR A 241 6.23 5.28 -0.01
N GLN A 242 7.26 5.77 0.67
CA GLN A 242 7.56 7.20 0.71
C GLN A 242 8.21 7.68 -0.59
N LEU A 243 9.10 6.90 -1.22
CA LEU A 243 9.67 7.27 -2.51
C LEU A 243 8.64 7.20 -3.64
N ALA A 244 7.70 6.26 -3.60
CA ALA A 244 6.60 6.20 -4.57
C ALA A 244 5.65 7.40 -4.45
N SER A 245 5.54 7.99 -3.25
CA SER A 245 4.76 9.21 -2.99
C SER A 245 5.59 10.49 -3.04
N LEU A 246 6.86 10.44 -3.46
CA LEU A 246 7.71 11.62 -3.62
C LEU A 246 7.03 12.78 -4.37
N PRO A 247 6.24 12.55 -5.43
CA PRO A 247 5.50 13.61 -6.12
C PRO A 247 4.52 14.43 -5.25
N TYR A 248 4.19 13.97 -4.04
CA TYR A 248 3.21 14.58 -3.13
C TYR A 248 3.84 15.32 -1.95
N TRP A 249 5.00 14.89 -1.44
CA TRP A 249 5.68 15.53 -0.32
C TRP A 249 7.04 16.14 -0.64
N GLY A 250 7.61 15.85 -1.83
CA GLY A 250 8.97 16.21 -2.19
C GLY A 250 9.38 17.63 -1.76
N GLY A 251 10.56 17.75 -1.15
CA GLY A 251 11.09 19.03 -0.66
C GLY A 251 10.47 19.55 0.65
N SER A 252 9.45 18.88 1.21
CA SER A 252 8.78 19.29 2.45
C SER A 252 8.82 18.19 3.54
N PRO A 253 9.59 18.39 4.64
CA PRO A 253 9.64 17.42 5.72
C PRO A 253 8.29 17.29 6.45
N ARG A 254 7.49 18.36 6.50
CA ARG A 254 6.18 18.32 7.17
C ARG A 254 5.14 17.54 6.37
N LEU A 255 5.09 17.69 5.05
CA LEU A 255 4.19 16.89 4.21
C LEU A 255 4.55 15.40 4.32
N LEU A 256 5.84 15.06 4.30
CA LEU A 256 6.30 13.69 4.52
C LEU A 256 5.82 13.13 5.87
N LEU A 257 6.10 13.83 6.97
CA LEU A 257 5.92 13.32 8.32
C LEU A 257 4.47 13.39 8.82
N ALA A 258 3.73 14.45 8.47
CA ALA A 258 2.40 14.75 9.02
C ALA A 258 1.23 14.43 8.07
N ARG A 259 1.52 14.06 6.82
CA ARG A 259 0.49 13.77 5.82
C ARG A 259 0.71 12.43 5.11
N ASP A 260 1.85 12.24 4.45
CA ASP A 260 2.06 11.06 3.60
C ASP A 260 2.45 9.81 4.38
N LEU A 261 3.21 9.96 5.47
CA LEU A 261 3.48 8.85 6.38
C LEU A 261 2.18 8.28 7.02
N PRO A 262 1.25 9.11 7.55
CA PRO A 262 -0.11 8.67 7.91
C PRO A 262 -0.89 8.03 6.77
N ALA A 263 -0.75 8.49 5.52
CA ALA A 263 -1.46 7.90 4.38
C ALA A 263 -0.98 6.47 4.08
N ALA A 264 0.31 6.19 4.24
CA ALA A 264 0.90 4.86 4.06
C ALA A 264 0.78 3.95 5.31
N HIS A 265 0.14 4.43 6.38
CA HIS A 265 0.12 3.80 7.70
C HIS A 265 -0.24 2.30 7.68
N PHE A 266 -1.24 1.90 6.90
CA PHE A 266 -1.68 0.50 6.82
C PHE A 266 -0.59 -0.47 6.33
N ILE A 267 0.24 -0.06 5.36
CA ILE A 267 1.33 -0.90 4.83
C ILE A 267 2.42 -1.07 5.89
N LEU A 268 2.77 0.04 6.55
CA LEU A 268 3.82 0.06 7.58
C LEU A 268 3.44 -0.80 8.79
N MET A 269 2.19 -0.69 9.24
CA MET A 269 1.67 -1.48 10.35
C MET A 269 1.62 -2.97 10.03
N GLY A 270 1.16 -3.34 8.83
CA GLY A 270 1.16 -4.73 8.37
C GLY A 270 2.56 -5.35 8.36
N ALA A 271 3.56 -4.62 7.81
CA ALA A 271 4.94 -5.07 7.78
C ALA A 271 5.54 -5.23 9.19
N ALA A 272 5.35 -4.25 10.07
CA ALA A 272 5.84 -4.28 11.45
C ALA A 272 5.22 -5.44 12.25
N ALA A 273 3.91 -5.65 12.11
CA ALA A 273 3.18 -6.68 12.83
C ALA A 273 3.61 -8.10 12.41
N VAL A 274 3.79 -8.34 11.10
CA VAL A 274 4.32 -9.61 10.58
C VAL A 274 5.76 -9.83 11.04
N ALA A 275 6.61 -8.81 10.97
CA ALA A 275 7.98 -8.90 11.48
C ALA A 275 8.01 -9.26 12.98
N GLY A 276 7.09 -8.70 13.77
CA GLY A 276 6.91 -9.05 15.17
C GLY A 276 6.57 -10.52 15.37
N LEU A 277 5.55 -11.03 14.64
CA LEU A 277 5.14 -12.43 14.71
C LEU A 277 6.26 -13.39 14.31
N VAL A 278 6.96 -13.09 13.21
CA VAL A 278 8.11 -13.88 12.77
C VAL A 278 9.24 -13.82 13.81
N THR A 279 9.43 -12.71 14.51
CA THR A 279 10.42 -12.62 15.59
C THR A 279 10.02 -13.49 16.79
N GLY A 280 8.75 -13.46 17.21
CA GLY A 280 8.23 -14.31 18.30
C GLY A 280 8.36 -15.80 18.00
N GLN A 281 8.21 -16.18 16.74
CA GLN A 281 8.35 -17.55 16.27
C GLN A 281 9.80 -18.09 16.25
N ALA A 282 10.80 -17.25 16.52
CA ALA A 282 12.22 -17.63 16.46
C ALA A 282 12.54 -18.85 17.34
N ARG A 283 11.91 -18.95 18.52
CA ARG A 283 12.11 -20.07 19.46
C ARG A 283 11.72 -21.42 18.87
N TRP A 284 10.63 -21.45 18.10
CA TRP A 284 10.13 -22.65 17.44
C TRP A 284 11.06 -23.09 16.31
N ARG A 285 11.58 -22.13 15.53
CA ARG A 285 12.57 -22.40 14.46
C ARG A 285 13.92 -22.86 14.99
N ALA A 286 14.35 -22.29 16.10
CA ALA A 286 15.60 -22.63 16.74
C ALA A 286 15.53 -23.94 17.55
N GLY A 287 14.32 -24.48 17.78
CA GLY A 287 14.09 -25.65 18.63
C GLY A 287 14.36 -25.40 20.12
N VAL A 288 14.47 -24.12 20.53
CA VAL A 288 14.82 -23.73 21.91
C VAL A 288 13.64 -23.93 22.86
N VAL A 289 12.42 -24.04 22.34
CA VAL A 289 11.20 -24.34 23.12
C VAL A 289 11.37 -25.54 24.04
N GLN A 290 12.03 -26.60 23.58
CA GLN A 290 12.26 -27.82 24.37
C GLN A 290 13.21 -27.59 25.55
N TRP A 291 14.12 -26.61 25.43
CA TRP A 291 15.11 -26.29 26.46
C TRP A 291 14.59 -25.22 27.44
N GLU A 292 13.57 -24.47 27.05
CA GLU A 292 12.95 -23.47 27.93
C GLU A 292 12.18 -24.10 29.09
N GLU A 293 11.72 -25.36 28.96
CA GLU A 293 11.13 -26.13 30.07
C GLU A 293 12.14 -26.39 31.20
N LEU A 294 13.43 -26.41 30.87
CA LEU A 294 14.54 -26.59 31.82
C LEU A 294 15.11 -25.25 32.30
N SER A 295 14.56 -24.12 31.84
CA SER A 295 15.05 -22.80 32.21
C SER A 295 14.57 -22.38 33.60
N THR A 296 15.43 -21.76 34.39
CA THR A 296 15.08 -21.12 35.65
C THR A 296 14.40 -19.76 35.47
N ARG A 297 14.33 -19.25 34.24
CA ARG A 297 13.70 -17.95 33.94
C ARG A 297 12.18 -18.06 33.90
N SER A 298 11.51 -17.01 34.36
CA SER A 298 10.05 -16.94 34.29
C SER A 298 9.56 -16.83 32.85
N ARG A 299 8.36 -17.33 32.57
CA ARG A 299 7.74 -17.22 31.24
C ARG A 299 7.55 -15.77 30.79
N SER A 300 7.25 -14.87 31.73
CA SER A 300 7.08 -13.44 31.45
C SER A 300 8.39 -12.79 30.99
N GLU A 301 9.53 -13.16 31.57
CA GLU A 301 10.84 -12.66 31.16
C GLU A 301 11.21 -13.11 29.74
N LEU A 302 10.89 -14.37 29.40
CA LEU A 302 11.15 -14.91 28.06
C LEU A 302 10.28 -14.25 26.99
N ILE A 303 8.99 -14.04 27.27
CA ILE A 303 8.08 -13.29 26.39
C ILE A 303 8.55 -11.84 26.24
N GLY A 304 8.90 -11.18 27.34
CA GLY A 304 9.38 -9.79 27.35
C GLY A 304 10.63 -9.60 26.49
N ARG A 305 11.55 -10.57 26.46
CA ARG A 305 12.72 -10.52 25.57
C ARG A 305 12.35 -10.65 24.09
N ALA A 306 11.38 -11.51 23.75
CA ALA A 306 10.92 -11.66 22.37
C ALA A 306 10.18 -10.40 21.89
N ALA A 307 9.26 -9.89 22.72
CA ALA A 307 8.55 -8.63 22.46
C ALA A 307 9.51 -7.45 22.35
N GLY A 308 10.49 -7.32 23.27
CA GLY A 308 11.50 -6.26 23.22
C GLY A 308 12.40 -6.33 21.99
N ARG A 309 12.71 -7.54 21.49
CA ARG A 309 13.44 -7.70 20.22
C ARG A 309 12.58 -7.28 19.02
N ALA A 310 11.33 -7.69 18.97
CA ALA A 310 10.39 -7.30 17.92
C ALA A 310 10.16 -5.78 17.90
N ALA A 311 9.97 -5.18 19.07
CA ALA A 311 9.86 -3.74 19.26
C ALA A 311 11.09 -3.01 18.71
N ARG A 312 12.30 -3.51 18.98
CA ARG A 312 13.54 -2.94 18.45
C ARG A 312 13.64 -3.05 16.92
N ILE A 313 13.24 -4.19 16.35
CA ILE A 313 13.23 -4.38 14.89
C ILE A 313 12.27 -3.38 14.23
N ALA A 314 11.06 -3.25 14.75
CA ALA A 314 10.07 -2.30 14.23
C ALA A 314 10.51 -0.85 14.43
N ALA A 315 10.99 -0.49 15.62
CA ALA A 315 11.46 0.86 15.92
C ALA A 315 12.59 1.28 14.98
N ILE A 316 13.65 0.47 14.83
CA ILE A 316 14.78 0.79 13.95
C ILE A 316 14.34 0.75 12.48
N GLY A 317 13.60 -0.29 12.09
CA GLY A 317 13.12 -0.46 10.72
C GLY A 317 12.20 0.65 10.23
N LEU A 318 11.44 1.29 11.13
CA LEU A 318 10.60 2.45 10.82
C LEU A 318 11.38 3.78 10.99
N LEU A 319 12.01 4.02 12.14
CA LEU A 319 12.63 5.31 12.47
C LEU A 319 13.78 5.68 11.56
N VAL A 320 14.68 4.73 11.24
CA VAL A 320 15.88 5.03 10.45
C VAL A 320 15.52 5.57 9.06
N PRO A 321 14.71 4.87 8.23
CA PRO A 321 14.35 5.41 6.92
C PRO A 321 13.51 6.68 7.01
N ILE A 322 12.58 6.80 7.98
CA ILE A 322 11.80 8.04 8.18
C ILE A 322 12.73 9.22 8.49
N ALA A 323 13.66 9.05 9.42
CA ALA A 323 14.61 10.09 9.81
C ALA A 323 15.54 10.47 8.65
N VAL A 324 16.04 9.50 7.89
CA VAL A 324 16.88 9.77 6.71
C VAL A 324 16.12 10.58 5.68
N LEU A 325 14.90 10.18 5.31
CA LEU A 325 14.08 10.91 4.34
C LEU A 325 13.74 12.32 4.82
N ALA A 326 13.37 12.48 6.10
CA ALA A 326 13.04 13.76 6.68
C ALA A 326 14.27 14.69 6.76
N LEU A 327 15.45 14.16 7.11
CA LEU A 327 16.70 14.93 7.11
C LEU A 327 17.11 15.34 5.69
N VAL A 328 16.94 14.48 4.69
CA VAL A 328 17.19 14.82 3.28
C VAL A 328 16.24 15.93 2.82
N ALA A 329 14.93 15.82 3.12
CA ALA A 329 13.95 16.85 2.79
C ALA A 329 14.25 18.19 3.49
N THR A 330 14.61 18.14 4.78
CA THR A 330 14.98 19.34 5.56
C THR A 330 16.25 19.99 5.01
N GLY A 331 17.24 19.16 4.67
CA GLY A 331 18.50 19.62 4.06
C GLY A 331 18.26 20.32 2.73
N ASP A 332 17.39 19.79 1.87
CA ASP A 332 17.07 20.45 0.60
C ASP A 332 16.25 21.73 0.78
N LEU A 333 15.25 21.71 1.66
CA LEU A 333 14.44 22.89 2.00
C LEU A 333 15.33 24.05 2.50
N SER A 334 16.33 23.74 3.33
CA SER A 334 17.27 24.74 3.87
C SER A 334 18.15 25.44 2.81
N ARG A 335 18.20 24.92 1.57
CA ARG A 335 18.91 25.58 0.46
C ARG A 335 18.11 26.74 -0.14
N HIS A 336 16.79 26.73 0.05
CA HIS A 336 15.85 27.65 -0.60
C HIS A 336 15.15 28.58 0.40
N VAL A 337 15.14 28.20 1.68
CA VAL A 337 14.39 28.86 2.76
C VAL A 337 15.29 28.94 4.01
N PRO A 338 15.14 29.95 4.89
CA PRO A 338 15.90 30.03 6.13
C PRO A 338 15.86 28.74 6.96
N ALA A 339 17.00 28.35 7.52
CA ALA A 339 17.16 27.10 8.27
C ALA A 339 16.21 26.98 9.48
N GLU A 340 15.81 28.12 10.07
CA GLU A 340 14.82 28.17 11.15
C GLU A 340 13.44 27.65 10.70
N VAL A 341 12.99 28.05 9.50
CA VAL A 341 11.73 27.56 8.92
C VAL A 341 11.84 26.06 8.64
N ALA A 342 12.96 25.62 8.04
CA ALA A 342 13.18 24.20 7.76
C ALA A 342 13.16 23.34 9.04
N LEU A 343 13.81 23.80 10.12
CA LEU A 343 13.81 23.11 11.41
C LEU A 343 12.43 23.11 12.08
N ARG A 344 11.70 24.23 11.98
CA ARG A 344 10.33 24.35 12.51
C ARG A 344 9.38 23.40 11.80
N GLU A 345 9.50 23.26 10.47
CA GLU A 345 8.69 22.33 9.68
C GLU A 345 9.01 20.86 10.00
N PHE A 346 10.29 20.52 10.18
CA PHE A 346 10.70 19.20 10.66
C PHE A 346 10.09 18.91 12.05
N ALA A 347 10.24 19.84 12.99
CA ALA A 347 9.73 19.69 14.36
C ALA A 347 8.21 19.59 14.42
N ALA A 348 7.49 20.32 13.56
CA ALA A 348 6.02 20.30 13.51
C ALA A 348 5.46 18.97 12.98
N GLY A 349 6.18 18.29 12.10
CA GLY A 349 5.79 16.97 11.57
C GLY A 349 6.16 15.79 12.45
N TRP A 350 7.24 15.92 13.23
CA TRP A 350 7.82 14.82 14.00
C TRP A 350 6.87 14.11 14.99
N PRO A 351 6.00 14.81 15.75
CA PRO A 351 5.09 14.15 16.69
C PRO A 351 4.18 13.12 16.03
N VAL A 352 3.69 13.39 14.81
CA VAL A 352 2.83 12.47 14.06
C VAL A 352 3.62 11.21 13.67
N ALA A 353 4.85 11.37 13.21
CA ALA A 353 5.73 10.25 12.90
C ALA A 353 6.04 9.38 14.14
N CYS A 354 6.20 9.98 15.32
CA CYS A 354 6.36 9.23 16.56
C CYS A 354 5.14 8.37 16.89
N VAL A 355 3.92 8.86 16.65
CA VAL A 355 2.69 8.07 16.84
C VAL A 355 2.69 6.85 15.92
N VAL A 356 2.97 7.04 14.62
CA VAL A 356 3.03 5.94 13.64
C VAL A 356 4.08 4.89 14.04
N VAL A 357 5.26 5.32 14.48
CA VAL A 357 6.31 4.41 14.94
C VAL A 357 5.87 3.65 16.19
N LEU A 358 5.27 4.34 17.17
CA LEU A 358 4.81 3.74 18.41
C LEU A 358 3.75 2.66 18.15
N GLU A 359 2.79 2.93 17.27
CA GLU A 359 1.77 1.95 16.85
C GLU A 359 2.42 0.72 16.20
N GLY A 360 3.39 0.94 15.31
CA GLY A 360 4.14 -0.15 14.67
C GLY A 360 4.92 -1.00 15.68
N VAL A 361 5.52 -0.37 16.69
CA VAL A 361 6.22 -1.03 17.79
C VAL A 361 5.25 -1.86 18.64
N VAL A 362 4.08 -1.31 18.97
CA VAL A 362 3.03 -2.01 19.74
C VAL A 362 2.54 -3.24 18.97
N LEU A 363 2.21 -3.08 17.68
CA LEU A 363 1.75 -4.18 16.83
C LEU A 363 2.82 -5.26 16.64
N ALA A 364 4.10 -4.88 16.53
CA ALA A 364 5.21 -5.83 16.49
C ALA A 364 5.35 -6.59 17.80
N ALA A 365 5.19 -5.93 18.95
CA ALA A 365 5.22 -6.59 20.26
C ALA A 365 4.05 -7.58 20.42
N VAL A 366 2.82 -7.18 20.07
CA VAL A 366 1.64 -8.05 20.08
C VAL A 366 1.83 -9.25 19.14
N GLY A 367 2.29 -8.99 17.91
CA GLY A 367 2.62 -10.05 16.96
C GLY A 367 3.63 -11.04 17.53
N ALA A 368 4.67 -10.54 18.21
CA ALA A 368 5.68 -11.39 18.84
C ALA A 368 5.11 -12.25 19.98
N VAL A 369 4.17 -11.73 20.77
CA VAL A 369 3.46 -12.52 21.80
C VAL A 369 2.63 -13.63 21.15
N ILE A 370 1.89 -13.33 20.07
CA ILE A 370 1.13 -14.33 19.32
C ILE A 370 2.06 -15.41 18.73
N GLY A 371 3.16 -14.99 18.11
CA GLY A 371 4.18 -15.89 17.54
C GLY A 371 4.92 -16.70 18.62
N TRP A 372 5.03 -16.16 19.84
CA TRP A 372 5.63 -16.86 20.97
C TRP A 372 4.81 -18.08 21.38
N PHE A 373 3.48 -17.92 21.46
CA PHE A 373 2.56 -19.00 21.82
C PHE A 373 2.34 -20.01 20.68
N SER A 374 2.62 -19.62 19.43
CA SER A 374 2.39 -20.50 18.28
C SER A 374 3.50 -20.47 17.24
N GLY A 375 4.18 -21.61 17.08
CA GLY A 375 5.18 -21.85 16.04
C GLY A 375 4.60 -22.08 14.64
N ARG A 376 3.29 -21.91 14.46
CA ARG A 376 2.62 -22.20 13.18
C ARG A 376 2.89 -21.10 12.18
N VAL A 377 3.60 -21.43 11.11
CA VAL A 377 3.99 -20.44 10.09
C VAL A 377 2.80 -19.79 9.39
N TRP A 378 1.63 -20.46 9.38
CA TRP A 378 0.40 -19.93 8.78
C TRP A 378 -0.25 -18.77 9.51
N LEU A 379 0.19 -18.46 10.73
CA LEU A 379 -0.33 -17.31 11.47
C LEU A 379 0.17 -15.97 10.92
N ALA A 380 1.32 -15.92 10.24
CA ALA A 380 1.84 -14.68 9.66
C ALA A 380 0.86 -14.00 8.69
N PRO A 381 0.31 -14.69 7.68
CA PRO A 381 -0.66 -14.07 6.77
C PRO A 381 -2.01 -13.75 7.43
N LEU A 382 -2.50 -14.58 8.36
CA LEU A 382 -3.73 -14.25 9.10
C LEU A 382 -3.55 -13.02 9.99
N TRP A 383 -2.38 -12.90 10.61
CA TRP A 383 -2.02 -11.74 11.41
C TRP A 383 -1.90 -10.49 10.55
N LEU A 384 -1.30 -10.60 9.35
CA LEU A 384 -1.28 -9.51 8.38
C LEU A 384 -2.70 -9.04 8.04
N VAL A 385 -3.59 -9.96 7.68
CA VAL A 385 -4.99 -9.64 7.34
C VAL A 385 -5.71 -9.01 8.54
N ALA A 386 -5.56 -9.58 9.74
CA ALA A 386 -6.20 -9.06 10.95
C ALA A 386 -5.70 -7.66 11.32
N VAL A 387 -4.40 -7.39 11.16
CA VAL A 387 -3.82 -6.07 11.45
C VAL A 387 -4.27 -5.05 10.42
N LEU A 388 -4.23 -5.39 9.13
CA LEU A 388 -4.73 -4.52 8.08
C LEU A 388 -6.21 -4.21 8.29
N ALA A 389 -6.98 -5.22 8.72
CA ALA A 389 -8.37 -5.08 9.06
C ALA A 389 -8.60 -4.06 10.19
N VAL A 390 -7.87 -4.20 11.30
CA VAL A 390 -7.96 -3.29 12.45
C VAL A 390 -7.50 -1.87 12.08
N VAL A 391 -6.43 -1.74 11.31
CA VAL A 391 -5.85 -0.44 10.92
C VAL A 391 -6.75 0.30 9.93
N ILE A 392 -7.46 -0.41 9.06
CA ILE A 392 -8.47 0.20 8.17
C ILE A 392 -9.70 0.65 8.97
N ALA A 393 -10.11 -0.14 9.97
CA ALA A 393 -11.29 0.14 10.80
C ALA A 393 -11.09 1.28 11.80
N THR A 394 -9.84 1.56 12.16
CA THR A 394 -9.50 2.57 13.17
C THR A 394 -9.22 3.91 12.50
N PRO A 395 -9.55 5.02 13.16
CA PRO A 395 -9.27 6.34 12.63
C PRO A 395 -7.77 6.45 12.34
N ARG A 396 -7.45 6.94 11.14
CA ARG A 396 -6.05 7.17 10.73
C ARG A 396 -5.38 8.09 11.75
N PRO A 397 -4.05 7.95 11.97
CA PRO A 397 -3.32 8.92 12.75
C PRO A 397 -3.58 10.33 12.19
N PRO A 398 -3.68 11.35 13.06
CA PRO A 398 -4.18 12.67 12.69
C PRO A 398 -3.32 13.26 11.57
N SER A 399 -3.87 13.32 10.36
CA SER A 399 -3.28 14.08 9.26
C SER A 399 -3.46 15.55 9.54
N GLN A 400 -2.40 16.35 9.41
CA GLN A 400 -2.52 17.79 9.55
C GLN A 400 -3.01 18.39 8.23
N ASP A 401 -3.94 19.34 8.32
CA ASP A 401 -4.17 20.29 7.23
C ASP A 401 -2.97 21.24 7.17
N VAL A 402 -2.01 20.88 6.32
CA VAL A 402 -0.72 21.57 6.24
C VAL A 402 -0.89 22.95 5.60
N ASP A 403 -1.79 23.10 4.62
CA ASP A 403 -2.03 24.36 3.93
C ASP A 403 -2.60 25.40 4.91
N ALA A 404 -3.67 25.07 5.63
CA ALA A 404 -4.26 25.97 6.63
C ALA A 404 -3.26 26.32 7.76
N ARG A 405 -2.45 25.35 8.19
CA ARG A 405 -1.42 25.59 9.22
C ARG A 405 -0.28 26.48 8.73
N TRP A 406 0.08 26.41 7.45
CA TRP A 406 1.10 27.25 6.86
C TRP A 406 0.61 28.67 6.68
N GLU A 407 -0.62 28.84 6.20
CA GLU A 407 -1.25 30.15 6.08
C GLU A 407 -1.32 30.85 7.45
N GLN A 408 -1.75 30.16 8.49
CA GLN A 408 -1.77 30.70 9.87
C GLN A 408 -0.38 31.04 10.43
N ALA A 409 0.65 30.26 10.07
CA ALA A 409 1.98 30.39 10.69
C ALA A 409 2.92 31.34 9.94
N TYR A 410 2.77 31.46 8.62
CA TYR A 410 3.69 32.18 7.75
C TYR A 410 3.01 33.19 6.82
N GLY A 411 1.68 33.15 6.69
CA GLY A 411 0.98 33.89 5.65
C GLY A 411 1.42 33.47 4.24
N VAL A 412 1.07 34.26 3.23
CA VAL A 412 1.42 34.05 1.81
C VAL A 412 2.32 35.17 1.31
N GLU A 413 3.52 35.29 1.90
CA GLU A 413 4.39 36.45 1.70
C GLU A 413 5.46 36.25 0.61
N SER A 414 5.78 35.00 0.24
CA SER A 414 6.83 34.71 -0.75
C SER A 414 6.28 34.82 -2.16
N CYS A 415 6.50 35.95 -2.83
CA CYS A 415 5.91 36.23 -4.14
C CYS A 415 6.95 36.49 -5.24
N ALA A 416 6.62 36.06 -6.46
CA ALA A 416 7.31 36.45 -7.68
C ALA A 416 6.33 37.08 -8.68
N ARG A 417 6.80 38.04 -9.48
CA ARG A 417 5.98 38.75 -10.46
C ARG A 417 6.52 38.55 -11.87
N SER A 418 5.61 38.35 -12.83
CA SER A 418 5.91 38.43 -14.26
C SER A 418 5.37 39.74 -14.83
N ALA A 419 6.27 40.56 -15.36
CA ALA A 419 5.90 41.83 -16.02
C ALA A 419 5.23 41.62 -17.38
N LYS A 420 5.37 40.43 -17.99
CA LYS A 420 4.86 40.15 -19.34
C LYS A 420 3.34 39.99 -19.39
N VAL A 421 2.75 39.40 -18.34
CA VAL A 421 1.31 39.08 -18.26
C VAL A 421 0.63 39.72 -17.05
N ASP A 422 1.32 40.66 -16.36
CA ASP A 422 0.85 41.31 -15.13
C ASP A 422 0.33 40.31 -14.08
N LEU A 423 1.17 39.32 -13.76
CA LEU A 423 0.86 38.21 -12.86
C LEU A 423 1.79 38.21 -11.64
N ARG A 424 1.23 37.94 -10.47
CA ARG A 424 1.94 37.69 -9.22
C ARG A 424 1.57 36.31 -8.69
N VAL A 425 2.58 35.47 -8.44
CA VAL A 425 2.39 34.16 -7.78
C VAL A 425 2.96 34.24 -6.38
N CYS A 426 2.18 33.86 -5.38
CA CYS A 426 2.54 33.92 -3.97
C CYS A 426 2.42 32.55 -3.28
N ALA A 427 3.34 32.25 -2.37
CA ALA A 427 3.36 31.02 -1.59
C ALA A 427 3.69 31.31 -0.10
N PRO A 428 3.35 30.41 0.82
CA PRO A 428 3.89 30.44 2.16
C PRO A 428 5.40 30.17 2.15
N ALA A 429 6.12 30.63 3.18
CA ALA A 429 7.58 30.56 3.26
C ALA A 429 8.19 29.16 2.97
N PRO A 430 7.60 28.03 3.44
CA PRO A 430 8.12 26.69 3.13
C PRO A 430 8.12 26.33 1.64
N ASP A 431 7.26 26.96 0.83
CA ASP A 431 7.12 26.67 -0.60
C ASP A 431 7.77 27.75 -1.49
N ALA A 432 8.54 28.68 -0.92
CA ALA A 432 9.20 29.76 -1.67
C ALA A 432 10.07 29.24 -2.83
N GLY A 433 10.72 28.07 -2.67
CA GLY A 433 11.52 27.44 -3.71
C GLY A 433 10.73 27.01 -4.96
N TYR A 434 9.42 26.78 -4.84
CA TYR A 434 8.54 26.36 -5.95
C TYR A 434 7.89 27.55 -6.68
N VAL A 435 7.94 28.76 -6.12
CA VAL A 435 7.34 29.97 -6.71
C VAL A 435 7.85 30.25 -8.13
N PRO A 436 9.15 30.12 -8.46
CA PRO A 436 9.61 30.34 -9.84
C PRO A 436 9.03 29.33 -10.85
N ALA A 437 8.87 28.06 -10.44
CA ALA A 437 8.30 27.03 -11.29
C ALA A 437 6.80 27.28 -11.52
N ALA A 438 6.09 27.64 -10.43
CA ALA A 438 4.70 28.04 -10.46
C ALA A 438 4.47 29.25 -11.39
N LEU A 439 5.29 30.29 -11.26
CA LEU A 439 5.22 31.49 -12.11
C LEU A 439 5.37 31.15 -13.59
N ARG A 440 6.35 30.33 -13.98
CA ARG A 440 6.53 29.92 -15.37
C ARG A 440 5.36 29.11 -15.91
N THR A 441 4.76 28.28 -15.05
CA THR A 441 3.59 27.46 -15.42
C THR A 441 2.40 28.35 -15.75
N VAL A 442 2.06 29.26 -14.83
CA VAL A 442 0.91 30.17 -15.01
C VAL A 442 1.18 31.21 -16.11
N GLU A 443 2.41 31.72 -16.22
CA GLU A 443 2.80 32.58 -17.35
C GLU A 443 2.58 31.85 -18.68
N GLY A 444 2.97 30.57 -18.78
CA GLY A 444 2.70 29.73 -19.94
C GLY A 444 1.20 29.67 -20.27
N LEU A 445 0.37 29.31 -19.27
CA LEU A 445 -1.09 29.23 -19.43
C LEU A 445 -1.70 30.57 -19.88
N TYR A 446 -1.26 31.68 -19.31
CA TYR A 446 -1.80 33.01 -19.62
C TYR A 446 -1.37 33.46 -21.01
N THR A 447 -0.12 33.20 -21.40
CA THR A 447 0.35 33.52 -22.75
C THR A 447 -0.33 32.71 -23.85
N SER A 448 -0.79 31.49 -23.54
CA SER A 448 -1.60 30.68 -24.47
C SER A 448 -3.09 31.04 -24.47
N SER A 449 -3.55 31.82 -23.50
CA SER A 449 -4.96 32.21 -23.39
C SER A 449 -5.32 33.28 -24.43
N PRO A 450 -6.52 33.24 -25.04
CA PRO A 450 -6.98 34.30 -25.93
C PRO A 450 -7.32 35.61 -25.19
N HIS A 451 -7.58 35.55 -23.88
CA HIS A 451 -7.98 36.70 -23.05
C HIS A 451 -7.17 36.79 -21.74
N PRO A 452 -5.84 36.99 -21.80
CA PRO A 452 -5.00 37.09 -20.61
C PRO A 452 -5.36 38.29 -19.72
N GLU A 453 -6.00 39.32 -20.29
CA GLU A 453 -6.45 40.51 -19.57
C GLU A 453 -7.66 40.26 -18.65
N ALA A 454 -8.40 39.17 -18.86
CA ALA A 454 -9.53 38.81 -18.00
C ALA A 454 -9.10 37.95 -16.80
N LEU A 455 -7.97 37.25 -16.87
CA LEU A 455 -7.54 36.29 -15.85
C LEU A 455 -7.04 36.96 -14.55
N PRO A 456 -7.05 36.26 -13.40
CA PRO A 456 -6.61 36.83 -12.11
C PRO A 456 -5.16 37.35 -12.11
N ARG A 457 -4.91 38.48 -11.42
CA ARG A 457 -3.55 39.04 -11.25
C ARG A 457 -2.72 38.31 -10.19
N THR A 458 -3.37 37.76 -9.18
CA THR A 458 -2.71 37.09 -8.06
C THR A 458 -3.14 35.64 -8.01
N VAL A 459 -2.16 34.74 -8.01
CA VAL A 459 -2.37 33.29 -7.91
C VAL A 459 -1.61 32.75 -6.71
N HIS A 460 -2.29 31.98 -5.87
CA HIS A 460 -1.73 31.35 -4.68
C HIS A 460 -1.22 29.95 -5.01
N LEU A 461 -0.08 29.60 -4.44
CA LEU A 461 0.52 28.28 -4.59
C LEU A 461 0.19 27.45 -3.35
N VAL A 462 -0.50 26.32 -3.54
CA VAL A 462 -1.00 25.47 -2.45
C VAL A 462 -0.49 24.03 -2.58
N THR A 463 -0.43 23.28 -1.48
CA THR A 463 0.08 21.90 -1.49
C THR A 463 -0.90 20.96 -2.18
N THR A 464 -2.19 21.08 -1.86
CA THR A 464 -3.26 20.35 -2.53
C THR A 464 -3.74 21.10 -3.74
N GLY A 465 -3.75 20.46 -4.91
CA GLY A 465 -4.61 20.94 -5.99
C GLY A 465 -6.07 20.91 -5.55
N VAL A 466 -6.81 21.94 -5.90
CA VAL A 466 -8.23 22.06 -5.58
C VAL A 466 -9.02 21.46 -6.75
N ILE A 467 -9.93 20.54 -6.43
CA ILE A 467 -10.89 19.95 -7.38
C ILE A 467 -12.31 20.31 -6.94
N SER A 468 -13.31 20.19 -7.83
CA SER A 468 -14.69 20.64 -7.56
C SER A 468 -15.27 20.19 -6.22
N SER A 469 -14.92 18.99 -5.76
CA SER A 469 -15.41 18.41 -4.50
C SER A 469 -14.84 19.05 -3.22
N THR A 470 -13.88 19.96 -3.33
CA THR A 470 -13.21 20.63 -2.21
C THR A 470 -13.55 22.11 -2.06
N VAL A 471 -14.35 22.65 -2.98
CA VAL A 471 -14.83 24.03 -2.96
C VAL A 471 -16.22 24.05 -2.32
N GLY A 472 -16.38 24.75 -1.19
CA GLY A 472 -17.70 24.94 -0.57
C GLY A 472 -18.59 25.87 -1.40
N ASP A 473 -19.91 25.67 -1.32
CA ASP A 473 -20.93 26.36 -2.15
C ASP A 473 -20.88 27.91 -2.08
N ASP A 474 -20.32 28.49 -1.02
CA ASP A 474 -20.30 29.95 -0.82
C ASP A 474 -19.09 30.68 -1.44
N GLY A 475 -18.02 29.95 -1.83
CA GLY A 475 -16.85 30.44 -2.60
C GLY A 475 -16.04 31.61 -2.03
N ALA A 476 -16.47 32.21 -0.91
CA ALA A 476 -16.00 33.52 -0.45
C ALA A 476 -14.55 33.54 0.06
N ASP A 477 -14.02 32.39 0.49
CA ASP A 477 -12.68 32.26 1.05
C ASP A 477 -11.70 31.56 0.07
N VAL A 478 -12.10 31.32 -1.18
CA VAL A 478 -11.28 30.60 -2.17
C VAL A 478 -10.55 31.58 -3.06
N HIS A 479 -9.23 31.63 -2.93
CA HIS A 479 -8.37 32.41 -3.82
C HIS A 479 -7.96 31.61 -5.06
N PRO A 480 -7.76 32.26 -6.23
CA PRO A 480 -7.22 31.60 -7.42
C PRO A 480 -5.90 30.91 -7.07
N SER A 481 -5.83 29.60 -7.24
CA SER A 481 -4.69 28.83 -6.77
C SER A 481 -4.32 27.63 -7.64
N ILE A 482 -3.03 27.32 -7.63
CA ILE A 482 -2.46 26.17 -8.32
C ILE A 482 -1.90 25.17 -7.32
N GLY A 483 -2.24 23.90 -7.53
CA GLY A 483 -1.76 22.79 -6.72
C GLY A 483 -0.38 22.30 -7.13
N GLN A 484 0.45 21.98 -6.13
CA GLN A 484 1.73 21.29 -6.32
C GLN A 484 1.63 19.75 -6.30
N SER A 485 0.44 19.20 -6.01
CA SER A 485 0.24 17.74 -5.98
C SER A 485 0.72 17.07 -7.27
N ARG A 486 1.47 15.97 -7.14
CA ARG A 486 2.12 15.22 -8.23
C ARG A 486 3.27 15.92 -8.96
N THR A 487 3.69 17.10 -8.52
CA THR A 487 4.78 17.88 -9.15
C THR A 487 5.99 18.08 -8.27
N ARG A 488 5.88 17.72 -6.98
CA ARG A 488 6.98 17.93 -6.04
C ARG A 488 8.12 16.96 -6.37
N GLY A 489 9.33 17.49 -6.46
CA GLY A 489 10.57 16.73 -6.44
C GLY A 489 11.31 16.96 -5.13
N LEU A 490 12.43 16.26 -4.92
CA LEU A 490 13.37 16.66 -3.85
C LEU A 490 13.83 18.10 -4.05
N THR A 491 14.12 18.48 -5.30
CA THR A 491 14.37 19.84 -5.73
C THR A 491 13.16 20.37 -6.53
N PRO A 492 12.87 21.68 -6.48
CA PRO A 492 11.81 22.27 -7.30
C PRO A 492 12.03 22.01 -8.80
N PRO A 493 10.98 21.62 -9.55
CA PRO A 493 11.09 21.42 -11.00
C PRO A 493 11.23 22.76 -11.73
N GLY A 494 11.55 22.72 -13.03
CA GLY A 494 11.58 23.92 -13.85
C GLY A 494 10.20 24.54 -14.12
N VAL A 495 9.15 23.69 -14.16
CA VAL A 495 7.73 23.99 -14.42
C VAL A 495 6.90 22.94 -13.66
N LEU A 496 5.70 23.29 -13.20
CA LEU A 496 4.76 22.33 -12.60
C LEU A 496 4.05 21.53 -13.70
N GLN A 497 3.84 20.23 -13.50
CA GLN A 497 3.20 19.33 -14.47
C GLN A 497 1.87 18.76 -13.92
N GLY A 498 0.92 18.37 -14.75
CA GLY A 498 -0.35 17.79 -14.25
C GLY A 498 -1.47 18.83 -14.01
N PRO A 499 -2.40 18.62 -13.06
CA PRO A 499 -3.70 19.30 -13.03
C PRO A 499 -3.64 20.74 -12.46
N SER A 500 -2.51 21.44 -12.64
CA SER A 500 -2.33 22.82 -12.17
C SER A 500 -3.30 23.78 -12.87
N ALA A 501 -3.56 23.57 -14.16
CA ALA A 501 -4.56 24.34 -14.91
C ALA A 501 -5.99 24.04 -14.43
N ASP A 502 -6.33 22.78 -14.13
CA ASP A 502 -7.64 22.41 -13.59
C ASP A 502 -7.87 23.07 -12.23
N SER A 503 -6.88 22.99 -11.34
CA SER A 503 -6.94 23.64 -10.01
C SER A 503 -7.15 25.15 -10.13
N LEU A 504 -6.46 25.79 -11.08
CA LEU A 504 -6.64 27.22 -11.33
C LEU A 504 -8.03 27.52 -11.87
N ALA A 505 -8.56 26.67 -12.76
CA ALA A 505 -9.90 26.84 -13.30
C ALA A 505 -10.96 26.80 -12.19
N TYR A 506 -10.96 25.72 -11.39
CA TYR A 506 -11.92 25.51 -10.30
C TYR A 506 -11.88 26.63 -9.25
N THR A 507 -10.69 27.09 -8.89
CA THR A 507 -10.56 28.13 -7.86
C THR A 507 -10.86 29.52 -8.41
N THR A 508 -10.56 29.77 -9.68
CA THR A 508 -10.96 31.03 -10.34
C THR A 508 -12.48 31.13 -10.47
N THR A 509 -13.16 30.02 -10.82
CA THR A 509 -14.63 30.01 -10.93
C THR A 509 -15.30 30.14 -9.58
N ALA A 510 -14.73 29.51 -8.54
CA ALA A 510 -15.21 29.65 -7.17
C ALA A 510 -15.07 31.08 -6.65
N TRP A 511 -13.94 31.71 -6.96
CA TRP A 511 -13.64 33.09 -6.59
C TRP A 511 -14.53 34.09 -7.33
N CYS A 512 -14.85 33.81 -8.60
CA CYS A 512 -15.62 34.68 -9.47
C CYS A 512 -17.06 34.24 -9.68
N ARG A 513 -17.98 34.79 -8.88
CA ARG A 513 -19.42 34.59 -9.07
C ARG A 513 -19.86 34.99 -10.47
N GLY A 514 -20.43 34.03 -11.21
CA GLY A 514 -20.94 34.22 -12.57
C GLY A 514 -19.98 33.82 -13.69
N ALA A 515 -18.77 33.37 -13.35
CA ALA A 515 -17.88 32.71 -14.31
C ALA A 515 -18.29 31.24 -14.49
N ASP A 516 -18.42 30.79 -15.74
CA ASP A 516 -18.66 29.37 -16.04
C ASP A 516 -17.35 28.57 -16.02
N LEU A 517 -17.39 27.36 -15.48
CA LEU A 517 -16.20 26.51 -15.34
C LEU A 517 -15.65 26.04 -16.70
N GLU A 518 -16.52 25.66 -17.63
CA GLU A 518 -16.10 25.18 -18.94
C GLU A 518 -15.42 26.31 -19.74
N ASP A 519 -15.93 27.54 -19.59
CA ASP A 519 -15.33 28.74 -20.18
C ASP A 519 -13.94 29.02 -19.60
N VAL A 520 -13.77 28.92 -18.28
CA VAL A 520 -12.48 29.15 -17.64
C VAL A 520 -11.48 28.03 -17.98
N GLN A 521 -11.92 26.78 -18.04
CA GLN A 521 -11.11 25.66 -18.53
C GLN A 521 -10.68 25.88 -19.98
N GLN A 522 -11.58 26.36 -20.84
CA GLN A 522 -11.25 26.72 -22.22
C GLN A 522 -10.21 27.86 -22.28
N LEU A 523 -10.37 28.92 -21.49
CA LEU A 523 -9.40 30.03 -21.42
C LEU A 523 -8.00 29.57 -20.97
N LEU A 524 -7.92 28.49 -20.20
CA LEU A 524 -6.67 27.88 -19.73
C LEU A 524 -6.16 26.73 -20.63
N GLY A 525 -6.80 26.49 -21.78
CA GLY A 525 -6.39 25.51 -22.77
C GLY A 525 -6.74 24.05 -22.43
N LEU A 526 -7.75 23.83 -21.58
CA LEU A 526 -8.22 22.50 -21.16
C LEU A 526 -9.47 22.02 -21.91
N GLY A 527 -10.21 22.91 -22.56
CA GLY A 527 -11.46 22.62 -23.26
C GLY A 527 -11.43 22.94 -24.75
N GLU A 528 -12.24 22.24 -25.54
CA GLU A 528 -12.44 22.47 -26.98
C GLU A 528 -13.90 22.88 -27.27
N GLY A 529 -14.10 23.88 -28.12
CA GLY A 529 -15.44 24.30 -28.58
C GLY A 529 -15.68 25.81 -28.53
N ALA A 530 -16.77 26.30 -29.11
CA ALA A 530 -17.20 27.68 -28.96
C ALA A 530 -18.28 27.75 -27.87
N SER A 531 -18.06 28.55 -26.83
CA SER A 531 -19.03 28.72 -25.76
C SER A 531 -19.93 29.95 -25.97
N GLY A 532 -21.23 29.76 -25.74
CA GLY A 532 -22.22 30.85 -25.75
C GLY A 532 -22.19 31.72 -24.48
N THR A 533 -21.56 31.27 -23.39
CA THR A 533 -21.47 31.99 -22.12
C THR A 533 -20.17 32.80 -21.96
N MET A 534 -19.20 32.63 -22.86
CA MET A 534 -17.89 33.27 -22.82
C MET A 534 -17.94 34.80 -22.58
N PRO A 535 -18.82 35.59 -23.21
CA PRO A 535 -18.90 37.03 -22.94
C PRO A 535 -19.29 37.36 -21.49
N ALA A 536 -20.20 36.59 -20.90
CA ALA A 536 -20.62 36.75 -19.51
C ALA A 536 -19.50 36.35 -18.54
N THR A 537 -18.81 35.24 -18.83
CA THR A 537 -17.65 34.80 -18.05
C THR A 537 -16.52 35.83 -18.08
N LEU A 538 -16.17 36.38 -19.24
CA LEU A 538 -15.14 37.43 -19.35
C LEU A 538 -15.50 38.71 -18.58
N ALA A 539 -16.79 39.09 -18.55
CA ALA A 539 -17.25 40.22 -17.76
C ALA A 539 -17.12 39.95 -16.26
N ALA A 540 -17.52 38.77 -15.79
CA ALA A 540 -17.41 38.37 -14.39
C ALA A 540 -15.93 38.33 -13.93
N LEU A 541 -15.04 37.75 -14.74
CA LEU A 541 -13.62 37.66 -14.43
C LEU A 541 -12.95 39.04 -14.35
N ARG A 542 -13.29 39.97 -15.24
CA ARG A 542 -12.78 41.36 -15.19
C ARG A 542 -13.24 42.09 -13.93
N ASP A 543 -14.52 41.95 -13.55
CA ASP A 543 -15.05 42.55 -12.33
C ASP A 543 -14.35 42.00 -11.06
N CYS A 544 -14.02 40.72 -11.02
CA CYS A 544 -13.20 40.17 -9.93
C CYS A 544 -11.77 40.69 -9.93
N ARG A 545 -11.15 40.75 -11.11
CA ARG A 545 -9.75 41.15 -11.28
C ARG A 545 -9.52 42.57 -10.76
N ASP A 546 -10.50 43.46 -10.92
CA ASP A 546 -10.42 44.84 -10.45
C ASP A 546 -10.58 44.99 -8.92
N ARG A 547 -10.99 43.93 -8.21
CA ARG A 547 -11.06 43.90 -6.73
C ARG A 547 -9.72 43.57 -6.07
N THR A 548 -8.66 43.32 -6.86
CA THR A 548 -7.29 43.00 -6.40
C THR A 548 -6.28 43.95 -7.02
#